data_AF-A0A843RR11-F1
#
_entry.id   AF-A0A843RR11-F1
#
_cell.length_a   1.000
_cell.length_b   1.000
_cell.length_c   1.000
_cell.angle_alpha   90.00
_cell.angle_beta   90.00
_cell.angle_gamma   90.00
#
_symmetry.space_group_name_H-M   'P 1'
#
loop_
_entity.id
_entity.type
_entity.pdbx_description
1 polymer ?
#
loop_
_entity_poly.entity_id
_entity_poly.type
_entity_poly.pdbx_seq_one_letter_code
_entity_poly.pdbx_strand_id
1 'polypeptide(L)' 'MHRLTLTALALGVGAVAPLMAQQPPIALIGVHVVGMEDENVANSQTILVRDGRIAEIGPAASVKIPEGARGVAR' A
#
# COMPACT_ATOMS: atom_id res chain seq x y z
N MET A 1 -6.25 -37.20 -53.48
CA MET A 1 -6.88 -35.94 -53.92
C MET A 1 -8.09 -35.69 -53.06
N HIS A 2 -8.08 -34.70 -52.16
CA HIS A 2 -9.20 -33.83 -51.71
C HIS A 2 -8.57 -32.77 -50.78
N ARG A 3 -8.75 -31.50 -51.13
CA ARG A 3 -8.07 -30.30 -50.60
C ARG A 3 -8.94 -29.62 -49.53
N LEU A 4 -8.29 -28.85 -48.63
CA LEU A 4 -8.82 -27.72 -47.81
C LEU A 4 -9.81 -28.12 -46.68
N THR A 5 -9.75 -27.64 -45.44
CA THR A 5 -9.80 -26.24 -44.92
C THR A 5 -9.25 -26.18 -43.48
N LEU A 6 -8.30 -25.30 -43.12
CA LEU A 6 -8.49 -23.95 -42.55
C LEU A 6 -9.09 -23.86 -41.12
N THR A 7 -8.23 -23.42 -40.20
CA THR A 7 -8.46 -22.45 -39.09
C THR A 7 -9.11 -22.89 -37.78
N ALA A 8 -8.36 -22.75 -36.68
CA ALA A 8 -8.75 -21.92 -35.52
C ALA A 8 -7.53 -21.68 -34.60
N LEU A 9 -6.85 -20.55 -34.82
CA LEU A 9 -5.88 -19.96 -33.90
C LEU A 9 -6.66 -19.44 -32.68
N ALA A 10 -6.65 -20.20 -31.58
CA ALA A 10 -7.20 -19.75 -30.32
C ALA A 10 -6.24 -18.71 -29.70
N LEU A 11 -6.59 -17.44 -29.87
CA LEU A 11 -6.01 -16.29 -29.19
C LEU A 11 -6.08 -16.50 -27.67
N GLY A 12 -4.93 -16.78 -27.05
CA GLY A 12 -4.76 -16.68 -25.61
C GLY A 12 -4.84 -15.22 -25.16
N VAL A 13 -6.05 -14.76 -24.84
CA VAL A 13 -6.26 -13.50 -24.12
C VAL A 13 -5.71 -13.72 -22.70
N GLY A 14 -4.45 -13.37 -22.50
CA GLY A 14 -3.83 -13.33 -21.18
C GLY A 14 -4.66 -12.43 -20.27
N ALA A 15 -5.09 -12.98 -19.14
CA ALA A 15 -5.84 -12.28 -18.13
C ALA A 15 -5.14 -10.96 -17.76
N VAL A 16 -5.73 -9.84 -18.15
CA VAL A 16 -5.38 -8.53 -17.60
C VAL A 16 -6.01 -8.51 -16.21
N ALA A 17 -5.34 -9.13 -15.24
CA ALA A 17 -5.69 -8.91 -13.85
C ALA A 17 -5.65 -7.39 -13.64
N PRO A 18 -6.70 -6.77 -13.06
CA PRO A 18 -6.63 -5.36 -12.75
C PRO A 18 -5.43 -5.19 -11.82
N LEU A 19 -4.43 -4.44 -12.28
CA LEU A 19 -3.42 -3.87 -11.41
C LEU A 19 -4.19 -2.92 -10.51
N MET A 20 -4.81 -3.46 -9.44
CA MET A 20 -5.47 -2.66 -8.43
C MET A 20 -4.42 -1.65 -8.01
N ALA A 21 -4.68 -0.38 -8.27
CA ALA A 21 -3.77 0.69 -7.94
C ALA A 21 -3.52 0.62 -6.44
N GLN A 22 -2.40 0.01 -6.05
CA GLN A 22 -2.01 -0.12 -4.66
C GLN A 22 -1.87 1.31 -4.15
N GLN A 23 -2.77 1.70 -3.24
CA GLN A 23 -2.75 3.05 -2.71
C GLN A 23 -1.39 3.29 -2.05
N PRO A 24 -0.72 4.41 -2.35
CA PRO A 24 0.57 4.72 -1.73
C PRO A 24 0.45 4.64 -0.20
N PRO A 25 1.41 4.04 0.51
CA PRO A 25 1.42 4.05 1.96
C PRO A 25 1.31 5.48 2.49
N ILE A 26 0.63 5.67 3.62
CA ILE A 26 0.54 6.99 4.26
C ILE A 26 1.46 6.99 5.47
N ALA A 27 2.28 8.03 5.62
CA ALA A 27 3.10 8.24 6.81
C ALA A 27 2.67 9.53 7.51
N LEU A 28 2.16 9.41 8.73
CA LEU A 28 1.94 10.55 9.64
C LEU A 28 3.21 10.72 10.46
N ILE A 29 3.95 11.81 10.27
CA ILE A 29 5.33 11.94 10.74
C ILE A 29 5.40 12.97 11.87
N GLY A 30 6.05 12.62 12.97
CA GLY A 30 6.30 13.54 14.09
C GLY A 30 5.07 13.89 14.91
N VAL A 31 4.05 13.02 14.92
CA VAL A 31 2.77 13.28 15.59
C VAL A 31 2.80 12.89 17.07
N HIS A 32 1.86 13.44 17.85
CA HIS A 32 1.58 12.96 19.20
C HIS A 32 0.38 12.01 19.14
N VAL A 33 0.51 10.81 19.72
CA VAL A 33 -0.54 9.78 19.72
C VAL A 33 -1.15 9.72 21.11
N VAL A 34 -2.46 9.90 21.19
CA VAL A 34 -3.23 9.72 22.43
C VAL A 34 -3.79 8.30 22.42
N GLY A 35 -3.46 7.51 23.45
CA GLY A 35 -3.98 6.16 23.63
C GLY A 35 -5.49 6.17 23.88
N MET A 36 -6.20 5.15 23.38
CA MET A 36 -7.62 4.98 23.67
C MET A 36 -7.85 4.27 25.01
N GLU A 37 -6.94 3.35 25.39
CA GLU A 37 -7.07 2.49 26.56
C GLU A 37 -6.56 3.16 27.84
N ASP A 38 -5.43 3.84 27.73
CA ASP A 38 -4.89 4.72 28.74
C ASP A 38 -4.74 6.12 28.12
N GLU A 39 -5.08 7.18 28.87
CA GLU A 39 -5.01 8.58 28.42
C GLU A 39 -3.55 9.07 28.27
N ASN A 40 -2.62 8.16 28.01
CA ASN A 40 -1.22 8.45 27.84
C ASN A 40 -0.96 9.04 26.44
N VAL A 41 0.02 9.94 26.38
CA VAL A 41 0.42 10.62 25.14
C VAL A 41 1.82 10.16 24.74
N ALA A 42 1.93 9.44 23.63
CA ALA A 42 3.21 9.09 23.01
C ALA A 42 3.65 10.22 22.06
N ASN A 43 4.75 10.88 22.41
CA ASN A 43 5.26 12.04 21.69
C ASN A 43 6.15 11.66 20.50
N SER A 44 6.14 12.48 19.46
CA SER A 44 7.06 12.38 18.31
C SER A 44 7.09 11.00 17.66
N GLN A 45 5.91 10.48 17.34
CA GLN A 45 5.71 9.19 16.68
C GLN A 45 5.56 9.35 15.18
N THR A 46 5.86 8.27 14.45
CA THR A 46 5.43 8.07 13.07
C THR A 46 4.44 6.92 13.02
N ILE A 47 3.34 7.13 12.31
CA ILE A 47 2.34 6.09 12.02
C ILE A 47 2.42 5.77 10.53
N LEU A 48 2.75 4.52 10.21
CA LEU A 48 2.74 4.01 8.84
C LEU A 48 1.45 3.24 8.57
N VAL A 49 0.72 3.66 7.54
CA VAL A 49 -0.53 3.02 7.10
C VAL A 49 -0.31 2.39 5.73
N ARG A 50 -0.64 1.10 5.60
CA ARG A 50 -0.61 0.33 4.35
C ARG A 50 -1.96 -0.33 4.15
N ASP A 51 -2.49 -0.28 2.92
CA ASP A 51 -3.77 -0.93 2.58
C ASP A 51 -4.91 -0.57 3.54
N GLY A 52 -4.95 0.70 3.98
CA GLY A 52 -5.94 1.22 4.92
C GLY A 52 -5.78 0.76 6.37
N ARG A 53 -4.68 0.10 6.73
CA ARG A 53 -4.41 -0.41 8.08
C ARG A 53 -3.09 0.10 8.64
N ILE A 54 -3.00 0.24 9.95
CA ILE A 54 -1.76 0.59 10.63
C ILE A 54 -0.80 -0.60 10.50
N ALA A 55 0.34 -0.36 9.84
CA ALA A 55 1.41 -1.32 9.68
C ALA A 55 2.46 -1.19 10.78
N GLU A 56 2.75 0.05 11.22
CA GLU A 56 3.74 0.34 12.26
C GLU A 56 3.41 1.65 12.98
N ILE A 57 3.69 1.68 14.29
CA ILE A 57 3.75 2.89 15.11
C ILE A 57 5.06 2.85 15.87
N GLY A 58 5.81 3.94 15.87
CA GLY A 58 7.04 4.04 16.67
C GLY A 58 7.64 5.44 16.65
N PRO A 59 8.75 5.68 17.37
CA PRO A 59 9.40 6.98 17.39
C PRO A 59 9.75 7.44 15.98
N ALA A 60 9.56 8.73 15.69
CA ALA A 60 9.71 9.27 14.35
C ALA A 60 11.12 9.09 13.77
N ALA A 61 12.14 9.05 14.64
CA ALA A 61 13.53 8.79 14.26
C ALA A 61 13.82 7.32 13.91
N SER A 62 12.90 6.41 14.21
CA SER A 62 13.11 4.95 14.12
C SER A 62 12.31 4.31 12.98
N VAL A 63 11.12 4.81 12.69
CA VAL A 63 10.23 4.23 11.67
C VAL A 63 10.77 4.51 10.27
N LYS A 64 10.98 3.43 9.50
CA LYS A 64 11.44 3.53 8.11
C LYS A 64 10.26 3.82 7.19
N ILE A 65 10.28 4.99 6.55
CA ILE A 65 9.25 5.40 5.60
C ILE A 65 9.62 4.84 4.22
N PRO A 66 8.76 4.00 3.60
CA PRO A 66 9.03 3.47 2.27
C PRO A 66 8.99 4.57 1.21
N GLU A 67 9.77 4.42 0.16
CA GLU A 67 9.71 5.32 -1.00
C GLU A 67 8.31 5.34 -1.60
N GLY A 68 7.90 6.52 -2.08
CA GLY A 68 6.56 6.73 -2.64
C GLY A 68 5.44 6.87 -1.60
N ALA A 69 5.74 6.80 -0.30
CA ALA A 69 4.75 7.07 0.73
C ALA A 69 4.26 8.53 0.66
N ARG A 70 2.95 8.73 0.85
CA ARG A 70 2.38 10.05 1.05
C ARG A 70 2.62 10.49 2.50
N GLY A 71 3.56 11.40 2.68
CA GLY A 71 3.88 12.00 3.97
C GLY A 71 2.88 13.10 4.38
N VAL A 72 2.56 13.15 5.66
CA VAL A 72 1.89 14.28 6.33
C VAL A 72 2.72 14.61 7.57
N ALA A 73 3.28 15.82 7.60
CA ALA A 73 4.11 16.31 8.71
C ALA A 73 3.49 17.58 9.31
N ARG A 74 3.73 17.83 10.60
CA ARG A 74 3.34 19.04 11.33
C ARG A 74 4.55 19.69 11.97
#